data_AF-A0A060A0X3-F1
#
_entry.id   AF-A0A060A0X3-F1
#
_cell.length_a   1.000
_cell.length_b   1.000
_cell.length_c   1.000
_cell.angle_alpha   90.00
_cell.angle_beta   90.00
_cell.angle_gamma   90.00
#
_symmetry.space_group_name_H-M   'P 1'
#
loop_
_entity.id
_entity.type
_entity.pdbx_description
1 polymer ?
#
loop_
_entity_poly.entity_id
_entity_poly.type
_entity_poly.pdbx_seq_one_letter_code
_entity_poly.pdbx_strand_id
1 'polypeptide(L)'
;MASTGNAVYVAPYRRPLGRVLWNVLISMRLAVHLLLFVAIASIVGTILPQQESVGNYLQQFGPFWYQVFGNLDLYDVYRCGWYMGIVAFLVLSTTSCVARNTPHMLRDMFRRDTGFNARTIDSRPVHHEVSVAGSAAIVYEKAVVLLKDEGYRVKRVPALDDTLLLAAQKGRYYRFGYIFTHVAIILFCAGALYNANIPLKIAQWTGAVKPEQDFALPLSKVPKDRWLSPNQLSFRGIITIPVGQSVNAMFELVGDGFLVQRLPFVVRLDSFRVTHYRDGLAKDYVSKVTVLKPDGRVLVTHDVRVNHPLTVDGVNIYQSSYNAGPSTLHLMSYSLLAPAASGVRIRARVGQSFVTGAGAYDLKVVALKVDNVVPRKSVGLAARPGHEMVNLGPMARYTVAQHGRPPIVLKTFLHPLHHGGLAYELVAYRPEDADGFHFLALPVGAKGGVSLFVHYLGALENAARHGAVASSTVFQRTLTRLEQRRGVYLPGEQNRMFLRASLVALQSLHTYPLPFLVLMRGLSLHWAAGLEMTKYPGMSIVYFACALLVGGIFVLFYVPRKRIWLAVGKEPFGRTKIIAGGDTSRDIEDFSQQFGEILEKLAGGEQDRTQERRRS
;
A
#
# COMPACT_ATOMS: atom_id res chain seq x y z
N MET A 1 27.14 -19.82 80.90
CA MET A 1 26.91 -18.47 80.34
C MET A 1 26.96 -18.57 78.82
N ALA A 2 25.79 -18.64 78.18
CA ALA A 2 25.67 -18.73 76.73
C ALA A 2 25.29 -17.34 76.18
N SER A 3 26.09 -16.84 75.25
CA SER A 3 25.91 -15.55 74.56
C SER A 3 24.89 -15.70 73.44
N THR A 4 23.72 -15.11 73.59
CA THR A 4 22.69 -14.99 72.55
C THR A 4 23.01 -13.82 71.62
N GLY A 5 23.31 -14.13 70.36
CA GLY A 5 23.47 -13.14 69.30
C GLY A 5 22.11 -12.61 68.84
N ASN A 6 21.92 -11.29 68.94
CA ASN A 6 20.76 -10.60 68.38
C ASN A 6 20.88 -10.50 66.85
N ALA A 7 20.06 -11.27 66.14
CA ALA A 7 19.85 -11.10 64.71
C ALA A 7 18.97 -9.85 64.47
N VAL A 8 19.56 -8.82 63.85
CA VAL A 8 18.84 -7.63 63.39
C VAL A 8 17.98 -8.02 62.17
N TYR A 9 16.67 -8.10 62.35
CA TYR A 9 15.71 -8.21 61.25
C TYR A 9 15.64 -6.88 60.48
N VAL A 10 16.25 -6.82 59.30
CA VAL A 10 16.04 -5.73 58.35
C VAL A 10 14.72 -5.97 57.62
N ALA A 11 13.70 -5.15 57.89
CA ALA A 11 12.42 -5.23 57.20
C ALA A 11 12.60 -5.05 55.68
N PRO A 12 11.93 -5.86 54.83
CA PRO A 12 12.05 -5.75 53.38
C PRO A 12 11.46 -4.40 52.91
N TYR A 13 12.34 -3.52 52.41
CA TYR A 13 11.97 -2.24 51.83
C TYR A 13 11.08 -2.47 50.58
N ARG A 14 9.75 -2.47 50.76
CA ARG A 14 8.80 -2.50 49.64
C ARG A 14 8.94 -1.18 48.87
N ARG A 15 9.57 -1.25 47.70
CA ARG A 15 9.69 -0.10 46.80
C ARG A 15 8.28 0.38 46.42
N PRO A 16 8.00 1.70 46.43
CA PRO A 16 6.69 2.21 46.03
C PRO A 16 6.39 1.84 44.56
N LEU A 17 5.15 1.46 44.27
CA LEU A 17 4.72 0.97 42.95
C LEU A 17 5.11 1.93 41.81
N GLY A 18 5.00 3.25 42.03
CA GLY A 18 5.41 4.26 41.05
C GLY A 18 6.90 4.20 40.68
N ARG A 19 7.79 3.86 41.63
CA ARG A 19 9.22 3.73 41.36
C ARG A 19 9.53 2.44 40.59
N VAL A 20 8.75 1.38 40.78
CA VAL A 20 8.84 0.14 39.98
C VAL A 20 8.38 0.41 38.54
N LEU A 21 7.22 1.05 38.36
CA LEU A 21 6.69 1.41 37.04
C LEU A 21 7.64 2.34 36.26
N TRP A 22 8.23 3.33 36.94
CA TRP A 22 9.23 4.22 36.35
C TRP A 22 10.49 3.47 35.89
N ASN A 23 10.98 2.52 36.68
CA ASN A 23 12.14 1.71 36.30
C ASN A 23 11.84 0.79 35.11
N VAL A 24 10.60 0.28 35.00
CA VAL A 24 10.15 -0.49 33.84
C VAL A 24 10.14 0.39 32.60
N LEU A 25 9.54 1.59 32.68
CA LEU A 25 9.48 2.55 31.56
C LEU A 25 10.86 2.97 31.03
N ILE A 26 11.88 3.05 31.89
CA ILE A 26 13.25 3.43 31.50
C ILE A 26 14.11 2.22 31.10
N SER A 27 13.56 1.00 31.12
CA SER A 27 14.33 -0.20 30.77
C SER A 27 14.61 -0.29 29.27
N MET A 28 15.89 -0.35 28.88
CA MET A 28 16.25 -0.62 27.48
C MET A 28 15.71 -1.95 26.97
N ARG A 29 15.62 -2.96 27.84
CA ARG A 29 15.06 -4.26 27.47
C ARG A 29 13.61 -4.10 27.03
N LEU A 30 12.82 -3.35 27.77
CA LEU A 30 11.42 -3.13 27.42
C LEU A 30 11.28 -2.49 26.04
N ALA A 31 12.03 -1.42 25.77
CA ALA A 31 11.99 -0.73 24.48
C ALA A 31 12.32 -1.67 23.30
N VAL A 32 13.32 -2.55 23.46
CA VAL A 32 13.69 -3.54 22.43
C VAL A 32 12.57 -4.56 22.19
N HIS A 33 11.89 -5.04 23.24
CA HIS A 33 10.77 -5.96 23.08
C HIS A 33 9.59 -5.27 22.38
N LEU A 34 9.27 -4.02 22.75
CA LEU A 34 8.20 -3.26 22.09
C LEU A 34 8.50 -3.05 20.61
N LEU A 35 9.74 -2.71 20.27
CA LEU A 35 10.16 -2.56 18.86
C LEU A 35 9.99 -3.87 18.09
N LEU A 36 10.36 -5.01 18.68
CA LEU A 36 10.16 -6.34 18.09
C LEU A 36 8.67 -6.63 17.85
N PHE A 37 7.80 -6.36 18.82
CA PHE A 37 6.36 -6.55 18.65
C PHE A 37 5.77 -5.65 17.56
N VAL A 38 6.19 -4.37 17.48
CA VAL A 38 5.78 -3.47 16.39
C VAL A 38 6.24 -4.01 15.04
N ALA A 39 7.47 -4.53 14.94
CA ALA A 39 7.99 -5.10 13.70
C ALA A 39 7.16 -6.32 13.25
N ILE A 40 6.87 -7.26 14.15
CA ILE A 40 6.03 -8.44 13.85
C ILE A 40 4.64 -8.01 13.39
N ALA A 41 4.00 -7.10 14.13
CA ALA A 41 2.68 -6.56 13.77
C ALA A 41 2.67 -5.90 12.38
N SER A 42 3.72 -5.13 12.06
CA SER A 42 3.84 -4.43 10.79
C SER A 42 4.05 -5.40 9.62
N ILE A 43 4.76 -6.52 9.83
CA ILE A 43 4.90 -7.58 8.83
C ILE A 43 3.54 -8.21 8.53
N VAL A 44 2.77 -8.56 9.57
CA VAL A 44 1.42 -9.13 9.40
C VAL A 44 0.52 -8.18 8.63
N GLY A 45 0.51 -6.90 8.99
CA GLY A 45 -0.28 -5.86 8.28
C GLY A 45 0.16 -5.61 6.84
N THR A 46 1.40 -5.94 6.47
CA THR A 46 1.89 -5.83 5.10
C THR A 46 1.46 -7.03 4.24
N ILE A 47 1.39 -8.21 4.84
CA ILE A 47 1.00 -9.46 4.15
C ILE A 47 -0.51 -9.52 3.93
N LEU A 48 -1.30 -9.11 4.92
CA LEU A 48 -2.75 -9.09 4.83
C LEU A 48 -3.22 -7.79 4.17
N PRO A 49 -3.89 -7.82 2.99
CA PRO A 49 -4.47 -6.62 2.40
C PRO A 49 -5.37 -5.90 3.41
N GLN A 50 -5.23 -4.59 3.54
CA GLN A 50 -5.93 -3.80 4.57
C GLN A 50 -7.19 -3.14 3.98
N GLN A 51 -8.27 -3.10 4.76
CA GLN A 51 -9.56 -2.48 4.42
C GLN A 51 -10.17 -2.92 3.06
N GLU A 52 -10.00 -4.20 2.70
CA GLU A 52 -10.64 -4.80 1.53
C GLU A 52 -12.12 -5.10 1.75
N SER A 53 -12.84 -5.41 0.66
CA SER A 53 -14.25 -5.82 0.78
C SER A 53 -14.41 -7.21 1.43
N VAL A 54 -15.50 -7.40 2.17
CA VAL A 54 -15.84 -8.69 2.80
C VAL A 54 -15.82 -9.84 1.80
N GLY A 55 -16.34 -9.62 0.59
CA GLY A 55 -16.35 -10.61 -0.49
C GLY A 55 -14.94 -11.04 -0.92
N ASN A 56 -14.00 -10.10 -1.00
CA ASN A 56 -12.61 -10.41 -1.35
C ASN A 56 -11.92 -11.24 -0.26
N TYR A 57 -12.10 -10.87 1.01
CA TYR A 57 -11.54 -11.65 2.11
C TYR A 57 -12.08 -13.08 2.17
N LEU A 58 -13.41 -13.24 2.05
CA LEU A 58 -14.04 -14.56 2.05
C LEU A 58 -13.58 -15.40 0.85
N GLN A 59 -13.42 -14.80 -0.33
CA GLN A 59 -12.94 -15.49 -1.52
C GLN A 59 -11.47 -15.94 -1.39
N GLN A 60 -10.62 -15.10 -0.78
CA GLN A 60 -9.19 -15.37 -0.71
C GLN A 60 -8.79 -16.28 0.46
N PHE A 61 -9.45 -16.16 1.61
CA PHE A 61 -9.06 -16.84 2.85
C PHE A 61 -10.14 -17.77 3.43
N GLY A 62 -11.39 -17.67 2.96
CA GLY A 62 -12.51 -18.45 3.47
C GLY A 62 -13.11 -17.92 4.79
N PRO A 63 -14.26 -18.47 5.23
CA PRO A 63 -15.01 -17.95 6.38
C PRO A 63 -14.28 -18.05 7.73
N PHE A 64 -13.49 -19.12 7.93
CA PHE A 64 -12.76 -19.33 9.18
C PHE A 64 -11.71 -18.23 9.41
N TRP A 65 -10.82 -18.02 8.44
CA TRP A 65 -9.76 -17.01 8.56
C TRP A 65 -10.32 -15.60 8.59
N TYR A 66 -11.42 -15.34 7.87
CA TYR A 66 -12.16 -14.09 8.01
C TYR A 66 -12.52 -13.83 9.49
N GLN A 67 -13.17 -14.78 10.17
CA GLN A 67 -13.51 -14.59 11.59
C GLN A 67 -12.28 -14.38 12.49
N VAL A 68 -11.19 -15.14 12.26
CA VAL A 68 -9.94 -14.98 13.03
C VAL A 68 -9.34 -13.59 12.86
N PHE A 69 -9.23 -13.09 11.62
CA PHE A 69 -8.69 -11.77 11.33
C PHE A 69 -9.57 -10.67 11.92
N GLY A 70 -10.89 -10.81 11.85
CA GLY A 70 -11.84 -9.89 12.47
C GLY A 70 -11.71 -9.83 14.00
N ASN A 71 -11.61 -10.98 14.67
CA ASN A 71 -11.47 -11.05 16.13
C ASN A 71 -10.18 -10.39 16.65
N LEU A 72 -9.13 -10.37 15.83
CA LEU A 72 -7.84 -9.75 16.14
C LEU A 72 -7.69 -8.31 15.60
N ASP A 73 -8.74 -7.77 14.95
CA ASP A 73 -8.77 -6.44 14.29
C ASP A 73 -7.63 -6.27 13.25
N LEU A 74 -7.33 -7.34 12.49
CA LEU A 74 -6.21 -7.35 11.53
C LEU A 74 -6.51 -6.70 10.18
N TYR A 75 -7.77 -6.32 9.93
CA TYR A 75 -8.13 -5.60 8.70
C TYR A 75 -7.65 -4.15 8.67
N ASP A 76 -7.32 -3.60 9.84
CA ASP A 76 -6.76 -2.26 10.01
C ASP A 76 -5.73 -2.24 11.17
N VAL A 77 -4.67 -3.05 11.02
CA VAL A 77 -3.65 -3.28 12.07
C VAL A 77 -3.03 -1.98 12.55
N TYR A 78 -2.76 -1.03 11.65
CA TYR A 78 -2.05 0.20 11.98
C TYR A 78 -2.87 1.18 12.83
N ARG A 79 -4.19 0.95 12.95
CA ARG A 79 -5.12 1.77 13.74
C ARG A 79 -5.83 0.97 14.82
N CYS A 80 -5.56 -0.33 14.95
CA CYS A 80 -6.17 -1.15 15.98
C CYS A 80 -5.63 -0.76 17.37
N GLY A 81 -6.46 -0.98 18.40
CA GLY A 81 -6.18 -0.52 19.75
C GLY A 81 -4.89 -1.05 20.36
N TRP A 82 -4.61 -2.34 20.13
CA TRP A 82 -3.42 -2.98 20.68
C TRP A 82 -2.13 -2.47 20.02
N TYR A 83 -2.13 -2.26 18.70
CA TYR A 83 -0.96 -1.72 17.98
C TYR A 83 -0.66 -0.29 18.44
N MET A 84 -1.69 0.57 18.50
CA MET A 84 -1.55 1.92 19.03
C MET A 84 -1.04 1.92 20.48
N GLY A 85 -1.52 0.98 21.30
CA GLY A 85 -1.05 0.81 22.68
C GLY A 85 0.46 0.51 22.76
N ILE A 86 0.94 -0.42 21.94
CA ILE A 86 2.38 -0.77 21.87
C ILE A 86 3.19 0.45 21.40
N VAL A 87 2.75 1.15 20.35
CA VAL A 87 3.45 2.33 19.82
C VAL A 87 3.45 3.48 20.83
N ALA A 88 2.34 3.73 21.51
CA ALA A 88 2.24 4.75 22.57
C ALA A 88 3.19 4.43 23.72
N PHE A 89 3.25 3.17 24.14
CA PHE A 89 4.15 2.75 25.21
C PHE A 89 5.63 2.82 24.78
N LEU A 90 5.94 2.51 23.53
CA LEU A 90 7.27 2.69 22.94
C LEU A 90 7.69 4.17 22.96
N VAL A 91 6.78 5.08 22.59
CA VAL A 91 7.02 6.53 22.64
C VAL A 91 7.30 6.99 24.07
N LEU A 92 6.47 6.57 25.05
CA LEU A 92 6.65 6.93 26.46
C LEU A 92 7.96 6.40 27.04
N SER A 93 8.28 5.13 26.78
CA SER A 93 9.52 4.51 27.23
C SER A 93 10.75 5.19 26.63
N THR A 94 10.76 5.37 25.31
CA THR A 94 11.90 5.98 24.60
C THR A 94 12.08 7.45 25.00
N THR A 95 10.99 8.20 25.16
CA THR A 95 11.03 9.57 25.67
C THR A 95 11.63 9.63 27.06
N SER A 96 11.23 8.72 27.96
CA SER A 96 11.77 8.65 29.32
C SER A 96 13.27 8.33 29.34
N CYS A 97 13.73 7.41 28.48
CA CYS A 97 15.14 7.09 28.29
C CYS A 97 15.95 8.30 27.78
N VAL A 98 15.45 8.99 26.75
CA VAL A 98 16.09 10.18 26.18
C VAL A 98 16.13 11.31 27.19
N ALA A 99 15.02 11.61 27.87
CA ALA A 99 14.93 12.68 28.86
C ALA A 99 15.91 12.48 30.03
N ARG A 100 16.10 11.24 30.49
CA ARG A 100 17.06 10.92 31.56
C ARG A 100 18.52 11.02 31.10
N ASN A 101 18.84 10.50 29.92
CA ASN A 101 20.23 10.36 29.48
C ASN A 101 20.80 11.61 28.79
N THR A 102 19.96 12.37 28.10
CA THR A 102 20.37 13.55 27.31
C THR A 102 21.13 14.60 28.15
N PRO A 103 20.70 14.99 29.36
CA PRO A 103 21.43 15.97 30.16
C PRO A 103 22.85 15.54 30.51
N HIS A 104 23.05 14.25 30.82
CA HIS A 104 24.38 13.70 31.09
C HIS A 104 25.23 13.66 29.81
N MET A 105 24.63 13.30 28.68
CA MET A 105 25.29 13.30 27.38
C MET A 105 25.78 14.69 26.97
N LEU A 106 24.91 15.70 27.09
CA LEU A 106 25.26 17.08 26.81
C LEU A 106 26.39 17.57 27.74
N ARG A 107 26.31 17.27 29.04
CA ARG A 107 27.39 17.62 29.99
C ARG A 107 28.74 17.02 29.58
N ASP A 108 28.81 15.74 29.19
CA ASP A 108 30.07 15.11 28.74
C ASP A 108 30.60 15.72 27.42
N MET A 109 29.72 16.16 26.51
CA MET A 109 30.12 16.82 25.26
C MET A 109 30.77 18.18 25.49
N PHE A 110 30.32 18.91 26.52
CA PHE A 110 30.84 20.23 26.86
C PHE A 110 31.93 20.22 27.94
N ARG A 111 32.01 19.15 28.75
CA ARG A 111 33.08 18.97 29.73
C ARG A 111 34.40 18.66 29.01
N ARG A 112 35.45 19.40 29.35
CA ARG A 112 36.81 19.15 28.85
C ARG A 112 37.53 18.26 29.86
N ASP A 113 38.14 17.18 29.37
CA ASP A 113 38.90 16.26 30.20
C ASP A 113 40.30 16.83 30.47
N THR A 114 40.44 17.57 31.58
CA THR A 114 41.69 18.22 32.00
C THR A 114 42.25 17.68 33.31
N GLY A 115 41.65 16.63 33.87
CA GLY A 115 42.07 16.02 35.13
C GLY A 115 42.83 14.72 34.89
N PHE A 116 43.99 14.80 34.25
CA PHE A 116 44.85 13.65 33.96
C PHE A 116 46.31 14.00 34.30
N ASN A 117 47.10 12.97 34.58
CA ASN A 117 48.55 13.02 34.76
C ASN A 117 49.21 11.91 33.93
N ALA A 118 50.54 11.86 33.89
CA ALA A 118 51.29 10.84 33.14
C ALA A 118 50.83 9.40 33.43
N ARG A 119 50.62 9.03 34.70
CA ARG A 119 50.20 7.67 35.10
C ARG A 119 48.80 7.29 34.59
N THR A 120 47.90 8.26 34.45
CA THR A 120 46.54 8.03 33.91
C THR A 120 46.51 7.96 32.39
N ILE A 121 47.61 8.26 31.71
CA ILE A 121 47.72 8.11 30.25
C ILE A 121 48.00 6.65 29.89
N ASP A 122 48.77 5.92 30.70
CA ASP A 122 49.10 4.51 30.49
C ASP A 122 47.87 3.58 30.56
N SER A 123 46.81 4.01 31.26
CA SER A 123 45.55 3.25 31.34
C SER A 123 44.60 3.50 30.17
N ARG A 124 45.01 4.30 29.17
CA ARG A 124 44.19 4.58 27.98
C ARG A 124 44.28 3.43 26.97
N PRO A 125 43.20 3.16 26.22
CA PRO A 125 43.13 2.03 25.28
C PRO A 125 44.27 2.01 24.25
N VAL A 126 44.69 3.18 23.79
CA VAL A 126 45.88 3.38 22.97
C VAL A 126 46.85 4.18 23.82
N HIS A 127 48.08 3.69 24.01
CA HIS A 127 49.13 4.40 24.72
C HIS A 127 50.48 4.11 24.06
N HIS A 128 51.33 5.13 24.01
CA HIS A 128 52.69 5.02 23.46
C HIS A 128 53.61 5.96 24.23
N GLU A 129 54.86 5.52 24.40
CA GLU A 129 55.93 6.31 24.98
C GLU A 129 57.04 6.47 23.94
N VAL A 130 57.47 7.71 23.72
CA VAL A 130 58.52 8.03 22.74
C VAL A 130 59.46 9.11 23.30
N SER A 131 60.77 8.91 23.15
CA SER A 131 61.80 9.89 23.50
C SER A 131 62.31 10.63 22.26
N VAL A 132 62.18 11.96 22.24
CA VAL A 132 62.49 12.82 21.10
C VAL A 132 63.64 13.77 21.43
N ALA A 133 64.49 14.08 20.46
CA ALA A 133 65.56 15.07 20.62
C ALA A 133 64.98 16.50 20.64
N GLY A 134 65.46 17.34 21.57
CA GLY A 134 65.02 18.73 21.71
C GLY A 134 64.44 19.05 23.08
N SER A 135 64.28 20.34 23.38
CA SER A 135 63.77 20.79 24.67
C SER A 135 62.26 20.53 24.82
N ALA A 136 61.82 20.21 26.03
CA ALA A 136 60.41 19.88 26.32
C ALA A 136 59.44 20.99 25.89
N ALA A 137 59.85 22.26 25.97
CA ALA A 137 59.05 23.40 25.53
C ALA A 137 58.85 23.43 24.00
N ILE A 138 59.90 23.13 23.21
CA ILE A 138 59.81 23.10 21.75
C ILE A 138 58.94 21.94 21.29
N VAL A 139 59.13 20.74 21.87
CA VAL A 139 58.34 19.55 21.57
C VAL A 139 56.87 19.76 21.95
N TYR A 140 56.60 20.40 23.08
CA TYR A 140 55.25 20.75 23.51
C TYR A 140 54.55 21.70 22.52
N GLU A 141 55.23 22.77 22.07
CA GLU A 141 54.64 23.69 21.09
C GLU A 141 54.46 23.04 19.71
N LYS A 142 55.41 22.17 19.29
CA LYS A 142 55.25 21.36 18.07
C LYS A 142 54.00 20.47 18.15
N ALA A 143 53.73 19.87 19.32
CA ALA A 143 52.52 19.08 19.54
C ALA A 143 51.23 19.91 19.52
N VAL A 144 51.25 21.14 20.06
CA VAL A 144 50.11 22.06 19.97
C VAL A 144 49.78 22.39 18.51
N VAL A 145 50.79 22.67 17.69
CA VAL A 145 50.61 23.02 16.26
C VAL A 145 50.12 21.80 15.48
N LEU A 146 50.82 20.67 15.57
CA LEU A 146 50.47 19.45 14.82
C LEU A 146 49.05 18.99 15.10
N LEU A 147 48.64 18.95 16.38
CA LEU A 147 47.28 18.51 16.73
C LEU A 147 46.22 19.50 16.23
N LYS A 148 46.51 20.80 16.18
CA LYS A 148 45.60 21.78 15.56
C LYS A 148 45.49 21.56 14.05
N ASP A 149 46.60 21.28 13.37
CA ASP A 149 46.64 21.03 11.92
C ASP A 149 45.86 19.75 11.55
N GLU A 150 45.93 18.72 12.39
CA GLU A 150 45.11 17.50 12.28
C GLU A 150 43.62 17.73 12.66
N GLY A 151 43.24 18.97 12.97
CA GLY A 151 41.87 19.40 13.25
C GLY A 151 41.38 19.10 14.67
N TYR A 152 42.29 18.85 15.62
CA TYR A 152 41.93 18.72 17.04
C TYR A 152 41.79 20.08 17.69
N ARG A 153 40.83 20.18 18.61
CA ARG A 153 40.76 21.31 19.55
C ARG A 153 41.67 21.02 20.72
N VAL A 154 42.77 21.78 20.78
CA VAL A 154 43.82 21.63 21.78
C VAL A 154 43.57 22.53 22.99
N LYS A 155 43.82 22.01 24.19
CA LYS A 155 43.82 22.75 25.45
C LYS A 155 45.08 22.43 26.24
N ARG A 156 45.82 23.48 26.60
CA ARG A 156 46.97 23.41 27.51
C ARG A 156 46.46 23.17 28.94
N VAL A 157 47.05 22.19 29.62
CA VAL A 157 46.72 21.85 31.01
C VAL A 157 47.88 22.31 31.89
N PRO A 158 47.63 22.85 33.10
CA PRO A 158 48.70 23.24 34.01
C PRO A 158 49.68 22.10 34.21
N ALA A 159 50.98 22.43 34.20
CA ALA A 159 52.03 21.44 34.41
C ALA A 159 51.92 20.81 35.80
N LEU A 160 52.29 19.53 35.90
CA LEU A 160 52.39 18.79 37.15
C LEU A 160 53.78 18.16 37.20
N ASP A 161 54.52 18.32 38.30
CA ASP A 161 55.84 17.70 38.49
C ASP A 161 56.80 17.92 37.29
N ASP A 162 56.97 19.18 36.86
CA ASP A 162 57.78 19.59 35.68
C ASP A 162 57.38 18.96 34.33
N THR A 163 56.20 18.32 34.27
CA THR A 163 55.66 17.69 33.06
C THR A 163 54.60 18.58 32.43
N LEU A 164 54.78 18.96 31.17
CA LEU A 164 53.83 19.78 30.41
C LEU A 164 52.69 18.90 29.88
N LEU A 165 51.45 19.27 30.19
CA LEU A 165 50.27 18.47 29.85
C LEU A 165 49.45 19.11 28.72
N LEU A 166 48.98 18.27 27.80
CA LEU A 166 48.18 18.69 26.65
C LEU A 166 46.99 17.75 26.44
N ALA A 167 45.80 18.31 26.32
CA ALA A 167 44.61 17.55 25.91
C ALA A 167 44.13 18.04 24.54
N ALA A 168 43.79 17.11 23.66
CA ALA A 168 43.29 17.39 22.33
C ALA A 168 42.04 16.55 22.05
N GLN A 169 41.00 17.19 21.49
CA GLN A 169 39.73 16.51 21.20
C GLN A 169 39.18 16.89 19.83
N LYS A 170 38.67 15.90 19.10
CA LYS A 170 37.92 16.03 17.85
C LYS A 170 36.56 15.31 17.99
N GLY A 171 35.55 15.75 17.26
CA GLY A 171 34.24 15.09 17.24
C GLY A 171 33.42 15.19 18.54
N ARG A 172 33.51 16.31 19.29
CA ARG A 172 32.77 16.47 20.57
C ARG A 172 31.26 16.30 20.48
N TYR A 173 30.69 16.47 19.28
CA TYR A 173 29.26 16.45 19.02
C TYR A 173 28.69 15.06 18.65
N TYR A 174 29.50 14.01 18.69
CA TYR A 174 29.11 12.65 18.29
C TYR A 174 27.81 12.13 18.95
N ARG A 175 27.54 12.49 20.22
CA ARG A 175 26.32 12.06 20.93
C ARG A 175 25.04 12.71 20.42
N PHE A 176 25.10 13.80 19.64
CA PHE A 176 23.92 14.29 18.92
C PHE A 176 23.37 13.24 17.96
N GLY A 177 24.22 12.37 17.39
CA GLY A 177 23.75 11.26 16.57
C GLY A 177 22.77 10.35 17.32
N TYR A 178 23.14 9.91 18.53
CA TYR A 178 22.26 9.13 19.40
C TYR A 178 20.97 9.89 19.76
N ILE A 179 21.07 11.17 20.12
CA ILE A 179 19.90 11.96 20.52
C ILE A 179 18.94 12.12 19.32
N PHE A 180 19.45 12.47 18.15
CA PHE A 180 18.66 12.67 16.94
C PHE A 180 17.98 11.38 16.48
N THR A 181 18.65 10.23 16.52
CA THR A 181 18.01 8.97 16.14
C THR A 181 16.85 8.60 17.05
N HIS A 182 16.99 8.79 18.37
CA HIS A 182 15.92 8.45 19.30
C HIS A 182 14.77 9.47 19.25
N VAL A 183 15.09 10.77 19.17
CA VAL A 183 14.07 11.82 18.97
C VAL A 183 13.33 11.61 17.65
N ALA A 184 14.02 11.20 16.59
CA ALA A 184 13.39 10.85 15.33
C ALA A 184 12.40 9.69 15.48
N ILE A 185 12.78 8.59 16.15
CA ILE A 185 11.85 7.47 16.41
C ILE A 185 10.62 7.95 17.20
N ILE A 186 10.83 8.77 18.23
CA ILE A 186 9.74 9.35 19.04
C ILE A 186 8.79 10.17 18.15
N LEU A 187 9.33 11.08 17.34
CA LEU A 187 8.54 11.94 16.45
C LEU A 187 7.81 11.14 15.36
N PHE A 188 8.47 10.13 14.80
CA PHE A 188 7.88 9.23 13.81
C PHE A 188 6.68 8.50 14.40
N CYS A 189 6.85 7.84 15.55
CA CYS A 189 5.79 7.11 16.22
C CYS A 189 4.67 8.03 16.73
N ALA A 190 5.01 9.21 17.23
CA ALA A 190 4.02 10.21 17.64
C ALA A 190 3.20 10.73 16.45
N GLY A 191 3.84 10.99 15.31
CA GLY A 191 3.16 11.36 14.07
C GLY A 191 2.24 10.25 13.54
N ALA A 192 2.68 8.99 13.65
CA ALA A 192 1.85 7.82 13.30
C ALA A 192 0.63 7.70 14.22
N LEU A 193 0.81 7.83 15.55
CA LEU A 193 -0.29 7.83 16.52
C LEU A 193 -1.27 8.98 16.28
N TYR A 194 -0.76 10.16 15.93
CA TYR A 194 -1.59 11.31 15.60
C TYR A 194 -2.47 11.05 14.37
N ASN A 195 -1.96 10.31 13.39
CA ASN A 195 -2.72 9.89 12.20
C ASN A 195 -3.68 8.71 12.47
N ALA A 196 -3.45 7.92 13.52
CA ALA A 196 -4.22 6.71 13.82
C ALA A 196 -5.70 6.96 14.23
N ASN A 197 -6.07 8.24 14.43
CA ASN A 197 -7.40 8.68 14.85
C ASN A 197 -7.85 8.07 16.20
N ILE A 198 -7.06 8.30 17.23
CA ILE A 198 -7.37 7.90 18.62
C ILE A 198 -8.77 8.34 19.06
N PRO A 199 -9.25 9.57 18.77
CA PRO A 199 -10.60 10.00 19.14
C PRO A 199 -11.69 9.10 18.55
N LEU A 200 -11.56 8.66 17.29
CA LEU A 200 -12.47 7.71 16.68
C LEU A 200 -12.50 6.38 17.43
N LYS A 201 -11.34 5.82 17.76
CA LYS A 201 -11.28 4.53 18.49
C LYS A 201 -11.88 4.65 19.90
N ILE A 202 -11.67 5.76 20.60
CA ILE A 202 -12.35 6.04 21.88
C ILE A 202 -13.87 6.14 21.69
N ALA A 203 -14.33 6.84 20.64
CA ALA A 203 -15.75 6.95 20.33
C ALA A 203 -16.38 5.58 19.99
N GLN A 204 -15.64 4.68 19.36
CA GLN A 204 -16.08 3.31 19.10
C GLN A 204 -16.16 2.48 20.38
N TRP A 205 -15.14 2.55 21.24
CA TRP A 205 -15.10 1.81 22.51
C TRP A 205 -16.18 2.25 23.49
N THR A 206 -16.49 3.55 23.52
CA THR A 206 -17.58 4.10 24.35
C THR A 206 -18.96 3.85 23.73
N GLY A 207 -19.03 3.31 22.52
CA GLY A 207 -20.28 3.09 21.78
C GLY A 207 -20.93 4.36 21.24
N ALA A 208 -20.24 5.49 21.27
CA ALA A 208 -20.71 6.79 20.77
C ALA A 208 -20.86 6.82 19.24
N VAL A 209 -20.08 6.01 18.52
CA VAL A 209 -20.25 5.76 17.08
C VAL A 209 -20.22 4.27 16.80
N LYS A 210 -21.05 3.82 15.84
CA LYS A 210 -21.14 2.42 15.45
C LYS A 210 -21.10 2.30 13.92
N PRO A 211 -20.34 1.38 13.32
CA PRO A 211 -20.35 1.20 11.87
C PRO A 211 -21.72 0.75 11.34
N GLU A 212 -22.16 1.29 10.20
CA GLU A 212 -23.32 0.84 9.44
C GLU A 212 -22.93 -0.35 8.56
N GLN A 213 -23.78 -1.38 8.48
CA GLN A 213 -23.51 -2.60 7.72
C GLN A 213 -24.28 -2.64 6.39
N ASP A 214 -25.37 -1.85 6.26
CA ASP A 214 -26.11 -1.76 5.00
C ASP A 214 -25.48 -0.74 4.03
N PHE A 215 -24.56 -1.23 3.17
CA PHE A 215 -23.94 -0.43 2.11
C PHE A 215 -24.92 0.03 1.01
N ALA A 216 -26.15 -0.48 0.98
CA ALA A 216 -27.18 -0.03 0.05
C ALA A 216 -28.02 1.15 0.61
N LEU A 217 -27.84 1.49 1.88
CA LEU A 217 -28.58 2.55 2.54
C LEU A 217 -28.24 3.92 1.91
N PRO A 218 -29.24 4.69 1.43
CA PRO A 218 -29.00 6.03 0.92
C PRO A 218 -28.42 6.95 2.00
N LEU A 219 -27.46 7.81 1.62
CA LEU A 219 -26.77 8.73 2.54
C LEU A 219 -27.74 9.59 3.39
N SER A 220 -28.89 9.98 2.83
CA SER A 220 -29.92 10.77 3.53
C SER A 220 -30.65 9.99 4.63
N LYS A 221 -30.62 8.66 4.60
CA LYS A 221 -31.23 7.77 5.60
C LYS A 221 -30.24 7.28 6.65
N VAL A 222 -28.95 7.60 6.51
CA VAL A 222 -27.93 7.18 7.46
C VAL A 222 -28.13 7.87 8.82
N PRO A 223 -28.34 7.11 9.92
CA PRO A 223 -28.54 7.66 11.26
C PRO A 223 -27.36 8.53 11.73
N LYS A 224 -27.62 9.55 12.56
CA LYS A 224 -26.61 10.54 12.98
C LYS A 224 -25.45 9.95 13.79
N ASP A 225 -25.68 8.88 14.54
CA ASP A 225 -24.67 8.11 15.32
C ASP A 225 -23.69 7.31 14.43
N ARG A 226 -23.90 7.33 13.11
CA ARG A 226 -22.99 6.75 12.10
C ARG A 226 -22.10 7.80 11.43
N TRP A 227 -22.31 9.09 11.75
CA TRP A 227 -21.53 10.19 11.22
C TRP A 227 -20.38 10.52 12.15
N LEU A 228 -19.20 10.65 11.57
CA LEU A 228 -18.02 11.14 12.26
C LEU A 228 -18.14 12.64 12.56
N SER A 229 -17.48 13.06 13.64
CA SER A 229 -17.34 14.47 13.99
C SER A 229 -16.74 15.28 12.81
N PRO A 230 -17.25 16.48 12.49
CA PRO A 230 -16.63 17.34 11.48
C PRO A 230 -15.19 17.72 11.81
N ASN A 231 -14.81 17.72 13.09
CA ASN A 231 -13.49 18.12 13.57
C ASN A 231 -12.53 16.94 13.74
N GLN A 232 -12.71 15.87 12.96
CA GLN A 232 -11.75 14.77 12.94
C GLN A 232 -10.36 15.27 12.52
N LEU A 233 -9.35 14.91 13.32
CA LEU A 233 -7.96 15.30 13.10
C LEU A 233 -7.40 14.62 11.85
N SER A 234 -7.67 13.33 11.72
CA SER A 234 -7.31 12.51 10.57
C SER A 234 -8.51 11.67 10.14
N PHE A 235 -8.58 11.37 8.85
CA PHE A 235 -9.55 10.42 8.31
C PHE A 235 -9.02 9.81 7.01
N ARG A 236 -9.51 8.63 6.69
CA ARG A 236 -9.28 7.93 5.43
C ARG A 236 -10.55 7.23 5.03
N GLY A 237 -10.87 7.29 3.75
CA GLY A 237 -12.03 6.60 3.24
C GLY A 237 -12.21 6.84 1.76
N ILE A 238 -13.26 6.23 1.23
CA ILE A 238 -13.46 6.08 -0.19
C ILE A 238 -14.86 6.58 -0.54
N ILE A 239 -14.98 7.14 -1.74
CA ILE A 239 -16.26 7.52 -2.31
C ILE A 239 -16.29 7.17 -3.80
N THR A 240 -17.41 6.65 -4.27
CA THR A 240 -17.65 6.45 -5.71
C THR A 240 -18.54 7.57 -6.22
N ILE A 241 -18.05 8.34 -7.18
CA ILE A 241 -18.76 9.49 -7.76
C ILE A 241 -19.05 9.18 -9.23
N PRO A 242 -20.33 9.09 -9.66
CA PRO A 242 -20.67 9.05 -11.08
C PRO A 242 -20.30 10.36 -11.79
N VAL A 243 -19.92 10.27 -13.06
CA VAL A 243 -19.62 11.47 -13.87
C VAL A 243 -20.83 12.42 -13.89
N GLY A 244 -20.57 13.70 -13.66
CA GLY A 244 -21.57 14.76 -13.54
C GLY A 244 -22.17 14.93 -12.14
N GLN A 245 -21.89 14.01 -11.19
CA GLN A 245 -22.41 14.07 -9.82
C GLN A 245 -21.42 14.73 -8.87
N SER A 246 -21.96 15.22 -7.75
CA SER A 246 -21.20 15.85 -6.67
C SER A 246 -21.48 15.17 -5.34
N VAL A 247 -20.49 15.13 -4.46
CA VAL A 247 -20.59 14.58 -3.10
C VAL A 247 -19.91 15.51 -2.11
N ASN A 248 -20.36 15.50 -0.86
CA ASN A 248 -19.77 16.26 0.25
C ASN A 248 -19.48 15.38 1.47
N ALA A 249 -19.51 14.07 1.27
CA ALA A 249 -19.23 13.07 2.28
C ALA A 249 -18.55 11.86 1.64
N MET A 250 -17.88 11.09 2.47
CA MET A 250 -17.13 9.89 2.11
C MET A 250 -17.36 8.79 3.16
N PHE A 251 -17.02 7.56 2.81
CA PHE A 251 -17.20 6.40 3.68
C PHE A 251 -15.84 5.91 4.20
N GLU A 252 -15.68 5.90 5.52
CA GLU A 252 -14.55 5.29 6.20
C GLU A 252 -14.93 3.86 6.57
N LEU A 253 -14.25 2.88 5.97
CA LEU A 253 -14.49 1.45 6.25
C LEU A 253 -13.95 1.12 7.63
N VAL A 254 -14.79 0.51 8.47
CA VAL A 254 -14.41 0.08 9.82
C VAL A 254 -15.03 -1.28 10.11
N GLY A 255 -14.17 -2.28 10.32
CA GLY A 255 -14.61 -3.66 10.52
C GLY A 255 -15.33 -4.18 9.28
N ASP A 256 -16.56 -4.64 9.47
CA ASP A 256 -17.46 -5.12 8.41
C ASP A 256 -18.44 -4.04 7.91
N GLY A 257 -18.33 -2.80 8.39
CA GLY A 257 -19.23 -1.70 8.07
C GLY A 257 -18.51 -0.42 7.68
N PHE A 258 -19.25 0.69 7.70
CA PHE A 258 -18.73 2.02 7.38
C PHE A 258 -19.21 3.10 8.35
N LEU A 259 -18.43 4.18 8.43
CA LEU A 259 -18.81 5.44 9.06
C LEU A 259 -18.79 6.54 8.00
N VAL A 260 -19.64 7.55 8.19
CA VAL A 260 -19.76 8.66 7.24
C VAL A 260 -18.93 9.85 7.72
N GLN A 261 -17.97 10.29 6.92
CA GLN A 261 -17.21 11.51 7.17
C GLN A 261 -17.70 12.64 6.27
N ARG A 262 -18.08 13.79 6.87
CA ARG A 262 -18.34 15.01 6.11
C ARG A 262 -17.04 15.62 5.62
N LEU A 263 -17.03 16.07 4.38
CA LEU A 263 -15.94 16.81 3.78
C LEU A 263 -16.11 18.31 4.03
N PRO A 264 -15.01 19.08 4.15
CA PRO A 264 -15.08 20.55 4.26
C PRO A 264 -15.43 21.24 2.93
N PHE A 265 -15.50 20.47 1.84
CA PHE A 265 -15.78 20.92 0.49
C PHE A 265 -16.70 19.91 -0.22
N VAL A 266 -17.21 20.32 -1.38
CA VAL A 266 -17.95 19.48 -2.32
C VAL A 266 -16.99 19.01 -3.42
N VAL A 267 -17.03 17.74 -3.77
CA VAL A 267 -16.23 17.14 -4.85
C VAL A 267 -17.16 16.73 -5.97
N ARG A 268 -16.93 17.26 -7.17
CA ARG A 268 -17.64 16.89 -8.39
C ARG A 268 -16.71 16.15 -9.34
N LEU A 269 -17.20 15.05 -9.92
CA LEU A 269 -16.49 14.37 -11.00
C LEU A 269 -16.99 14.92 -12.34
N ASP A 270 -16.16 15.68 -13.05
CA ASP A 270 -16.53 16.27 -14.33
C ASP A 270 -16.41 15.26 -15.49
N SER A 271 -15.38 14.42 -15.45
CA SER A 271 -15.17 13.35 -16.44
C SER A 271 -14.24 12.28 -15.91
N PHE A 272 -14.37 11.06 -16.42
CA PHE A 272 -13.44 9.97 -16.19
C PHE A 272 -13.02 9.38 -17.53
N ARG A 273 -11.72 9.14 -17.72
CA ARG A 273 -11.17 8.53 -18.93
C ARG A 273 -10.11 7.49 -18.60
N VAL A 274 -10.14 6.39 -19.34
CA VAL A 274 -9.10 5.34 -19.30
C VAL A 274 -8.38 5.36 -20.64
N THR A 275 -7.06 5.53 -20.61
CA THR A 275 -6.24 5.37 -21.83
C THR A 275 -5.67 3.96 -21.86
N HIS A 276 -5.53 3.39 -23.06
CA HIS A 276 -5.05 2.03 -23.25
C HIS A 276 -3.78 2.02 -24.09
N TYR A 277 -2.93 1.01 -23.86
CA TYR A 277 -1.87 0.63 -24.77
C TYR A 277 -2.45 -0.01 -26.04
N ARG A 278 -1.59 -0.22 -27.05
CA ARG A 278 -2.01 -0.82 -28.34
C ARG A 278 -2.53 -2.26 -28.20
N ASP A 279 -2.08 -2.98 -27.17
CA ASP A 279 -2.52 -4.34 -26.83
C ASP A 279 -3.86 -4.38 -26.05
N GLY A 280 -4.43 -3.22 -25.73
CA GLY A 280 -5.69 -3.08 -25.01
C GLY A 280 -5.55 -3.11 -23.48
N LEU A 281 -4.33 -3.14 -22.93
CA LEU A 281 -4.13 -2.98 -21.49
C LEU A 281 -4.29 -1.52 -21.07
N ALA A 282 -4.88 -1.28 -19.90
CA ALA A 282 -5.04 0.07 -19.38
C ALA A 282 -3.68 0.69 -19.03
N LYS A 283 -3.47 1.93 -19.48
CA LYS A 283 -2.25 2.72 -19.33
C LYS A 283 -2.38 3.81 -18.25
N ASP A 284 -3.49 4.54 -18.26
CA ASP A 284 -3.70 5.68 -17.35
C ASP A 284 -5.18 5.83 -17.03
N TYR A 285 -5.48 6.22 -15.79
CA TYR A 285 -6.82 6.46 -15.26
C TYR A 285 -6.89 7.91 -14.80
N VAL A 286 -7.70 8.71 -15.47
CA VAL A 286 -7.77 10.16 -15.20
C VAL A 286 -9.18 10.56 -14.80
N SER A 287 -9.29 11.07 -13.58
CA SER A 287 -10.48 11.70 -13.03
C SER A 287 -10.33 13.21 -13.06
N LYS A 288 -11.11 13.89 -13.89
CA LYS A 288 -11.19 15.35 -13.85
C LYS A 288 -12.13 15.75 -12.73
N VAL A 289 -11.56 16.31 -11.66
CA VAL A 289 -12.26 16.61 -10.42
C VAL A 289 -12.32 18.12 -10.23
N THR A 290 -13.51 18.63 -9.94
CA THR A 290 -13.71 20.01 -9.48
C THR A 290 -14.07 19.98 -8.00
N VAL A 291 -13.30 20.71 -7.19
CA VAL A 291 -13.57 20.92 -5.77
C VAL A 291 -14.23 22.28 -5.61
N LEU A 292 -15.37 22.31 -4.89
CA LEU A 292 -16.15 23.50 -4.64
C LEU A 292 -16.28 23.74 -3.14
N LYS A 293 -16.36 25.00 -2.73
CA LYS A 293 -16.81 25.35 -1.39
C LYS A 293 -18.29 24.96 -1.21
N PRO A 294 -18.78 24.83 0.04
CA PRO A 294 -20.20 24.60 0.31
C PRO A 294 -21.13 25.67 -0.27
N ASP A 295 -20.63 26.90 -0.52
CA ASP A 295 -21.34 28.01 -1.16
C ASP A 295 -21.47 27.86 -2.70
N GLY A 296 -20.87 26.82 -3.30
CA GLY A 296 -20.88 26.54 -4.74
C GLY A 296 -19.72 27.17 -5.52
N ARG A 297 -18.86 27.99 -4.88
CA ARG A 297 -17.69 28.57 -5.56
C ARG A 297 -16.63 27.50 -5.84
N VAL A 298 -16.12 27.48 -7.07
CA VAL A 298 -15.01 26.59 -7.46
C VAL A 298 -13.73 27.00 -6.75
N LEU A 299 -13.09 26.03 -6.07
CA LEU A 299 -11.76 26.17 -5.49
C LEU A 299 -10.68 25.82 -6.50
N VAL A 300 -10.82 24.65 -7.13
CA VAL A 300 -9.83 24.11 -8.06
C VAL A 300 -10.47 23.05 -8.96
N THR A 301 -9.99 22.96 -10.20
CA THR A 301 -10.26 21.84 -11.11
C THR A 301 -8.93 21.19 -11.48
N HIS A 302 -8.81 19.87 -11.31
CA HIS A 302 -7.57 19.13 -11.52
C HIS A 302 -7.80 17.73 -12.10
N ASP A 303 -6.85 17.25 -12.90
CA ASP A 303 -6.81 15.87 -13.39
C ASP A 303 -6.12 14.99 -12.34
N VAL A 304 -6.90 14.28 -11.52
CA VAL A 304 -6.40 13.32 -10.54
C VAL A 304 -6.04 12.01 -11.26
N ARG A 305 -4.82 11.51 -11.01
CA ARG A 305 -4.32 10.25 -11.62
C ARG A 305 -3.77 9.32 -10.55
N VAL A 306 -3.52 8.07 -10.93
CA VAL A 306 -2.81 7.12 -10.07
C VAL A 306 -1.45 7.71 -9.68
N ASN A 307 -1.13 7.69 -8.38
CA ASN A 307 0.08 8.28 -7.78
C ASN A 307 0.25 9.81 -7.93
N HIS A 308 -0.73 10.52 -8.50
CA HIS A 308 -0.73 11.97 -8.63
C HIS A 308 -2.01 12.55 -8.00
N PRO A 309 -2.04 12.70 -6.66
CA PRO A 309 -3.21 13.19 -5.95
C PRO A 309 -3.40 14.70 -6.09
N LEU A 310 -4.65 15.14 -5.89
CA LEU A 310 -4.98 16.56 -5.66
C LEU A 310 -5.05 16.83 -4.16
N THR A 311 -4.36 17.88 -3.67
CA THR A 311 -4.43 18.30 -2.27
C THR A 311 -5.22 19.60 -2.12
N VAL A 312 -6.27 19.59 -1.30
CA VAL A 312 -7.09 20.78 -0.96
C VAL A 312 -7.39 20.78 0.54
N ASP A 313 -7.15 21.89 1.24
CA ASP A 313 -7.40 22.04 2.69
C ASP A 313 -6.80 20.92 3.55
N GLY A 314 -5.62 20.42 3.17
CA GLY A 314 -4.92 19.32 3.84
C GLY A 314 -5.51 17.93 3.59
N VAL A 315 -6.49 17.81 2.68
CA VAL A 315 -7.06 16.54 2.22
C VAL A 315 -6.46 16.18 0.87
N ASN A 316 -5.87 14.98 0.78
CA ASN A 316 -5.36 14.41 -0.46
C ASN A 316 -6.45 13.55 -1.11
N ILE A 317 -6.70 13.75 -2.40
CA ILE A 317 -7.69 13.04 -3.20
C ILE A 317 -6.94 12.19 -4.22
N TYR A 318 -7.06 10.86 -4.10
CA TYR A 318 -6.40 9.87 -4.95
C TYR A 318 -7.41 9.18 -5.85
N GLN A 319 -6.98 8.89 -7.08
CA GLN A 319 -7.68 7.94 -7.95
C GLN A 319 -7.41 6.52 -7.43
N SER A 320 -8.44 5.85 -6.88
CA SER A 320 -8.31 4.55 -6.22
C SER A 320 -8.96 3.41 -7.03
N SER A 321 -10.19 3.63 -7.51
CA SER A 321 -10.92 2.62 -8.28
C SER A 321 -11.87 3.25 -9.29
N TYR A 322 -12.55 2.44 -10.09
CA TYR A 322 -13.57 2.90 -11.03
C TYR A 322 -14.57 1.79 -11.30
N ASN A 323 -15.77 2.16 -11.76
CA ASN A 323 -16.76 1.19 -12.19
C ASN A 323 -17.68 1.78 -13.26
N ALA A 324 -18.55 0.94 -13.81
CA ALA A 324 -19.48 1.32 -14.85
C ALA A 324 -20.59 2.28 -14.39
N GLY A 325 -20.63 2.74 -13.14
CA GLY A 325 -21.61 3.67 -12.62
C GLY A 325 -23.07 3.29 -12.95
N PRO A 326 -23.98 4.28 -13.11
CA PRO A 326 -25.39 4.04 -13.46
C PRO A 326 -25.58 3.76 -14.96
N SER A 327 -24.73 2.91 -15.54
CA SER A 327 -24.80 2.55 -16.96
C SER A 327 -26.07 1.78 -17.31
N THR A 328 -26.54 1.99 -18.54
CA THR A 328 -27.72 1.31 -19.07
C THR A 328 -27.31 0.32 -20.14
N LEU A 329 -27.65 -0.96 -19.92
CA LEU A 329 -27.50 -2.04 -20.88
C LEU A 329 -28.69 -2.05 -21.84
N HIS A 330 -28.42 -2.17 -23.13
CA HIS A 330 -29.42 -2.37 -24.17
C HIS A 330 -29.41 -3.84 -24.57
N LEU A 331 -30.40 -4.60 -24.13
CA LEU A 331 -30.52 -6.03 -24.34
C LEU A 331 -31.57 -6.35 -25.39
N MET A 332 -31.40 -7.48 -26.07
CA MET A 332 -32.40 -8.12 -26.89
C MET A 332 -32.69 -9.51 -26.35
N SER A 333 -33.97 -9.82 -26.15
CA SER A 333 -34.44 -11.15 -25.78
C SER A 333 -35.13 -11.81 -26.99
N TYR A 334 -34.75 -13.04 -27.30
CA TYR A 334 -35.36 -13.86 -28.37
C TYR A 334 -35.99 -15.11 -27.77
N SER A 335 -37.26 -15.37 -28.07
CA SER A 335 -37.92 -16.61 -27.65
C SER A 335 -37.41 -17.79 -28.48
N LEU A 336 -37.03 -18.88 -27.83
CA LEU A 336 -36.74 -20.16 -28.49
C LEU A 336 -38.00 -21.04 -28.62
N LEU A 337 -39.07 -20.73 -27.90
CA LEU A 337 -40.37 -21.42 -28.04
C LEU A 337 -41.21 -20.87 -29.20
N ALA A 338 -40.97 -19.61 -29.56
CA ALA A 338 -41.59 -18.93 -30.70
C ALA A 338 -40.54 -18.14 -31.50
N PRO A 339 -39.59 -18.81 -32.17
CA PRO A 339 -38.45 -18.15 -32.83
C PRO A 339 -38.85 -17.27 -34.03
N ALA A 340 -40.07 -17.42 -34.54
CA ALA A 340 -40.62 -16.54 -35.57
C ALA A 340 -40.99 -15.14 -35.05
N ALA A 341 -41.12 -14.96 -33.74
CA ALA A 341 -41.39 -13.67 -33.12
C ALA A 341 -40.13 -12.77 -33.14
N SER A 342 -40.34 -11.47 -33.36
CA SER A 342 -39.24 -10.49 -33.29
C SER A 342 -38.70 -10.39 -31.86
N GLY A 343 -37.39 -10.14 -31.74
CA GLY A 343 -36.76 -9.97 -30.43
C GLY A 343 -37.32 -8.77 -29.66
N VAL A 344 -37.43 -8.91 -28.34
CA VAL A 344 -37.91 -7.87 -27.42
C VAL A 344 -36.73 -7.06 -26.91
N ARG A 345 -36.81 -5.73 -27.04
CA ARG A 345 -35.80 -4.81 -26.50
C ARG A 345 -36.01 -4.61 -25.00
N ILE A 346 -34.94 -4.73 -24.23
CA ILE A 346 -34.95 -4.53 -22.78
C ILE A 346 -33.85 -3.51 -22.44
N ARG A 347 -34.20 -2.44 -21.72
CA ARG A 347 -33.22 -1.54 -21.11
C ARG A 347 -33.10 -1.90 -19.64
N ALA A 348 -31.89 -2.21 -19.20
CA ALA A 348 -31.64 -2.67 -17.84
C ALA A 348 -30.41 -1.99 -17.24
N ARG A 349 -30.36 -1.91 -15.91
CA ARG A 349 -29.19 -1.52 -15.13
C ARG A 349 -28.77 -2.67 -14.23
N VAL A 350 -27.51 -2.65 -13.79
CA VAL A 350 -27.02 -3.58 -12.77
C VAL A 350 -27.90 -3.47 -11.51
N GLY A 351 -28.28 -4.61 -10.95
CA GLY A 351 -29.17 -4.72 -9.79
C GLY A 351 -30.66 -4.86 -10.14
N GLN A 352 -31.09 -4.53 -11.36
CA GLN A 352 -32.49 -4.66 -11.77
C GLN A 352 -32.85 -6.10 -12.15
N SER A 353 -34.09 -6.48 -11.79
CA SER A 353 -34.74 -7.72 -12.19
C SER A 353 -35.87 -7.44 -13.17
N PHE A 354 -36.12 -8.38 -14.08
CA PHE A 354 -37.20 -8.29 -15.05
C PHE A 354 -37.71 -9.68 -15.40
N VAL A 355 -39.02 -9.77 -15.64
CA VAL A 355 -39.67 -11.03 -15.95
C VAL A 355 -39.56 -11.33 -17.45
N THR A 356 -39.18 -12.57 -17.80
CA THR A 356 -38.95 -13.04 -19.17
C THR A 356 -39.61 -14.40 -19.41
N GLY A 357 -39.71 -14.83 -20.68
CA GLY A 357 -40.30 -16.12 -21.04
C GLY A 357 -41.79 -16.25 -20.68
N ALA A 358 -42.61 -15.28 -21.13
CA ALA A 358 -44.05 -15.21 -20.86
C ALA A 358 -44.46 -15.10 -19.37
N GLY A 359 -43.56 -14.62 -18.50
CA GLY A 359 -43.87 -14.43 -17.08
C GLY A 359 -43.17 -15.39 -16.12
N ALA A 360 -42.45 -16.40 -16.64
CA ALA A 360 -42.01 -17.54 -15.84
C ALA A 360 -40.58 -17.43 -15.27
N TYR A 361 -39.78 -16.45 -15.70
CA TYR A 361 -38.36 -16.35 -15.36
C TYR A 361 -37.98 -14.96 -14.87
N ASP A 362 -37.33 -14.89 -13.71
CA ASP A 362 -36.77 -13.65 -13.18
C ASP A 362 -35.31 -13.51 -13.64
N LEU A 363 -35.07 -12.56 -14.54
CA LEU A 363 -33.73 -12.24 -15.01
C LEU A 363 -33.19 -11.03 -14.25
N LYS A 364 -32.12 -11.23 -13.46
CA LYS A 364 -31.43 -10.17 -12.72
C LYS A 364 -30.10 -9.85 -13.37
N VAL A 365 -29.84 -8.58 -13.67
CA VAL A 365 -28.50 -8.13 -14.06
C VAL A 365 -27.64 -8.01 -12.81
N VAL A 366 -26.62 -8.86 -12.69
CA VAL A 366 -25.82 -8.95 -11.46
C VAL A 366 -24.57 -8.09 -11.52
N ALA A 367 -23.90 -8.06 -12.67
CA ALA A 367 -22.66 -7.30 -12.82
C ALA A 367 -22.44 -6.85 -14.26
N LEU A 368 -21.68 -5.77 -14.42
CA LEU A 368 -21.18 -5.28 -15.70
C LEU A 368 -19.67 -5.07 -15.57
N LYS A 369 -18.91 -5.78 -16.40
CA LYS A 369 -17.47 -5.59 -16.56
C LYS A 369 -17.24 -4.89 -17.90
N VAL A 370 -16.69 -3.68 -17.89
CA VAL A 370 -16.54 -2.86 -19.12
C VAL A 370 -15.43 -3.40 -20.02
N ASP A 371 -14.35 -3.92 -19.43
CA ASP A 371 -13.22 -4.46 -20.17
C ASP A 371 -13.13 -5.97 -19.99
N ASN A 372 -13.23 -6.72 -21.10
CA ASN A 372 -13.10 -8.16 -21.08
C ASN A 372 -12.07 -8.66 -22.09
N VAL A 373 -10.81 -8.48 -21.69
CA VAL A 373 -9.63 -9.00 -22.39
C VAL A 373 -9.31 -10.38 -21.81
N VAL A 374 -9.44 -11.42 -22.63
CA VAL A 374 -9.24 -12.82 -22.20
C VAL A 374 -8.22 -13.53 -23.09
N PRO A 375 -7.53 -14.57 -22.58
CA PRO A 375 -6.64 -15.37 -23.42
C PRO A 375 -7.40 -16.02 -24.58
N ARG A 376 -6.81 -16.01 -25.78
CA ARG A 376 -7.42 -16.61 -26.98
C ARG A 376 -7.82 -18.07 -26.79
N LYS A 377 -6.98 -18.83 -26.08
CA LYS A 377 -7.25 -20.25 -25.78
C LYS A 377 -8.53 -20.45 -24.96
N SER A 378 -8.90 -19.52 -24.08
CA SER A 378 -10.10 -19.66 -23.23
C SER A 378 -11.41 -19.52 -24.00
N VAL A 379 -11.35 -19.05 -25.26
CA VAL A 379 -12.50 -18.90 -26.16
C VAL A 379 -12.35 -19.75 -27.43
N GLY A 380 -11.50 -20.79 -27.38
CA GLY A 380 -11.32 -21.73 -28.49
C GLY A 380 -10.55 -21.18 -29.70
N LEU A 381 -9.90 -20.01 -29.56
CA LEU A 381 -9.05 -19.45 -30.61
C LEU A 381 -7.62 -19.99 -30.50
N ALA A 382 -7.01 -20.27 -31.66
CA ALA A 382 -5.59 -20.61 -31.73
C ALA A 382 -4.71 -19.48 -31.14
N ALA A 383 -3.65 -19.89 -30.44
CA ALA A 383 -2.65 -18.97 -29.91
C ALA A 383 -1.94 -18.22 -31.06
N ARG A 384 -1.62 -16.94 -30.84
CA ARG A 384 -0.86 -16.12 -31.77
C ARG A 384 0.24 -15.38 -30.99
N PRO A 385 1.53 -15.60 -31.31
CA PRO A 385 2.63 -14.90 -30.64
C PRO A 385 2.45 -13.38 -30.70
N GLY A 386 2.61 -12.70 -29.58
CA GLY A 386 2.40 -11.24 -29.45
C GLY A 386 0.95 -10.77 -29.50
N HIS A 387 -0.02 -11.66 -29.74
CA HIS A 387 -1.45 -11.37 -29.76
C HIS A 387 -2.21 -12.47 -29.02
N GLU A 388 -1.80 -12.77 -27.79
CA GLU A 388 -2.34 -13.90 -27.03
C GLU A 388 -3.72 -13.61 -26.43
N MET A 389 -4.10 -12.34 -26.36
CA MET A 389 -5.35 -11.88 -25.79
C MET A 389 -6.36 -11.50 -26.87
N VAL A 390 -7.65 -11.55 -26.53
CA VAL A 390 -8.75 -11.04 -27.34
C VAL A 390 -9.70 -10.24 -26.47
N ASN A 391 -10.12 -9.08 -26.96
CA ASN A 391 -11.10 -8.24 -26.28
C ASN A 391 -12.51 -8.57 -26.79
N LEU A 392 -13.39 -9.04 -25.90
CA LEU A 392 -14.80 -9.32 -26.20
C LEU A 392 -15.72 -8.12 -25.88
N GLY A 393 -15.14 -6.97 -25.55
CA GLY A 393 -15.85 -5.78 -25.10
C GLY A 393 -16.50 -5.95 -23.73
N PRO A 394 -17.42 -5.04 -23.37
CA PRO A 394 -18.18 -5.17 -22.15
C PRO A 394 -18.86 -6.54 -22.02
N MET A 395 -18.83 -7.08 -20.81
CA MET A 395 -19.49 -8.33 -20.43
C MET A 395 -20.49 -8.06 -19.31
N ALA A 396 -21.72 -8.52 -19.51
CA ALA A 396 -22.76 -8.47 -18.51
C ALA A 396 -23.04 -9.86 -17.98
N ARG A 397 -23.12 -9.98 -16.64
CA ARG A 397 -23.48 -11.20 -15.93
C ARG A 397 -24.91 -11.10 -15.43
N TYR A 398 -25.66 -12.18 -15.60
CA TYR A 398 -27.05 -12.29 -15.18
C TYR A 398 -27.25 -13.55 -14.34
N THR A 399 -28.25 -13.51 -13.48
CA THR A 399 -28.81 -14.70 -12.84
C THR A 399 -30.26 -14.83 -13.31
N VAL A 400 -30.62 -16.00 -13.80
CA VAL A 400 -31.98 -16.34 -14.23
C VAL A 400 -32.56 -17.32 -13.22
N ALA A 401 -33.57 -16.90 -12.48
CA ALA A 401 -34.28 -17.77 -11.55
C ALA A 401 -35.59 -18.28 -12.16
N GLN A 402 -35.93 -19.52 -11.84
CA GLN A 402 -37.23 -20.14 -12.15
C GLN A 402 -37.73 -20.86 -10.88
N HIS A 403 -39.02 -20.79 -10.62
CA HIS A 403 -39.61 -21.47 -9.48
C HIS A 403 -39.31 -22.98 -9.51
N GLY A 404 -38.77 -23.52 -8.40
CA GLY A 404 -38.48 -24.95 -8.25
C GLY A 404 -37.23 -25.46 -8.99
N ARG A 405 -36.37 -24.59 -9.55
CA ARG A 405 -35.10 -24.99 -10.20
C ARG A 405 -33.92 -24.13 -9.71
N PRO A 406 -32.69 -24.69 -9.69
CA PRO A 406 -31.49 -23.92 -9.41
C PRO A 406 -31.33 -22.75 -10.40
N PRO A 407 -30.87 -21.57 -9.95
CA PRO A 407 -30.64 -20.44 -10.83
C PRO A 407 -29.56 -20.73 -11.88
N ILE A 408 -29.71 -20.09 -13.04
CA ILE A 408 -28.75 -20.20 -14.15
C ILE A 408 -27.99 -18.88 -14.26
N VAL A 409 -26.66 -18.97 -14.26
CA VAL A 409 -25.78 -17.81 -14.45
C VAL A 409 -25.46 -17.67 -15.93
N LEU A 410 -25.74 -16.50 -16.50
CA LEU A 410 -25.43 -16.15 -17.88
C LEU A 410 -24.34 -15.08 -17.94
N LYS A 411 -23.51 -15.13 -18.99
CA LYS A 411 -22.64 -14.04 -19.42
C LYS A 411 -22.87 -13.76 -20.90
N THR A 412 -23.04 -12.48 -21.23
CA THR A 412 -23.13 -12.03 -22.62
C THR A 412 -22.09 -10.95 -22.86
N PHE A 413 -21.62 -10.86 -24.09
CA PHE A 413 -20.53 -9.97 -24.50
C PHE A 413 -21.05 -8.99 -25.54
N LEU A 414 -20.53 -7.76 -25.55
CA LEU A 414 -20.97 -6.74 -26.50
C LEU A 414 -20.39 -6.93 -27.89
N HIS A 415 -19.15 -7.44 -27.97
CA HIS A 415 -18.46 -7.63 -29.25
C HIS A 415 -18.48 -9.10 -29.67
N PRO A 416 -18.82 -9.38 -30.94
CA PRO A 416 -18.82 -10.73 -31.44
C PRO A 416 -17.40 -11.28 -31.60
N LEU A 417 -17.24 -12.57 -31.34
CA LEU A 417 -16.02 -13.30 -31.56
C LEU A 417 -15.85 -13.59 -33.05
N HIS A 418 -14.73 -13.20 -33.64
CA HIS A 418 -14.41 -13.51 -35.03
C HIS A 418 -13.56 -14.78 -35.10
N HIS A 419 -14.06 -15.81 -35.78
CA HIS A 419 -13.39 -17.11 -35.94
C HIS A 419 -13.77 -17.75 -37.27
N GLY A 420 -12.80 -18.34 -37.98
CA GLY A 420 -13.06 -19.11 -39.20
C GLY A 420 -13.81 -18.35 -40.31
N GLY A 421 -13.59 -17.03 -40.43
CA GLY A 421 -14.26 -16.19 -41.44
C GLY A 421 -15.67 -15.72 -41.08
N LEU A 422 -16.21 -16.12 -39.92
CA LEU A 422 -17.50 -15.69 -39.40
C LEU A 422 -17.39 -14.96 -38.05
N ALA A 423 -18.42 -14.19 -37.75
CA ALA A 423 -18.63 -13.60 -36.43
C ALA A 423 -19.66 -14.41 -35.63
N TYR A 424 -19.42 -14.53 -34.33
CA TYR A 424 -20.26 -15.28 -33.40
C TYR A 424 -20.60 -14.41 -32.19
N GLU A 425 -21.89 -14.34 -31.86
CA GLU A 425 -22.32 -13.83 -30.55
C GLU A 425 -22.15 -14.97 -29.53
N LEU A 426 -21.40 -14.70 -28.46
CA LEU A 426 -21.17 -15.70 -27.41
C LEU A 426 -22.15 -15.50 -26.26
N VAL A 427 -22.74 -16.61 -25.82
CA VAL A 427 -23.46 -16.70 -24.55
C VAL A 427 -22.78 -17.77 -23.71
N ALA A 428 -22.24 -17.38 -22.56
CA ALA A 428 -21.72 -18.34 -21.59
C ALA A 428 -22.78 -18.64 -20.54
N TYR A 429 -23.01 -19.90 -20.20
CA TYR A 429 -24.00 -20.29 -19.21
C TYR A 429 -23.52 -21.43 -18.30
N ARG A 430 -24.05 -21.48 -17.07
CA ARG A 430 -23.88 -22.58 -16.12
C ARG A 430 -24.97 -22.54 -15.05
N PRO A 431 -25.34 -23.68 -14.43
CA PRO A 431 -25.99 -23.67 -13.12
C PRO A 431 -25.15 -22.89 -12.09
N GLU A 432 -25.79 -22.21 -11.14
CA GLU A 432 -25.09 -21.36 -10.16
C GLU A 432 -24.02 -22.09 -9.35
N ASP A 433 -24.26 -23.37 -9.02
CA ASP A 433 -23.38 -24.21 -8.22
C ASP A 433 -22.39 -25.05 -9.05
N ALA A 434 -22.44 -24.99 -10.39
CA ALA A 434 -21.60 -25.80 -11.26
C ALA A 434 -20.28 -25.10 -11.63
N ASP A 435 -19.19 -25.85 -11.73
CA ASP A 435 -17.91 -25.30 -12.19
C ASP A 435 -17.82 -25.18 -13.71
N GLY A 436 -17.15 -24.12 -14.18
CA GLY A 436 -16.95 -23.87 -15.61
C GLY A 436 -18.18 -23.30 -16.32
N PHE A 437 -17.96 -22.65 -17.46
CA PHE A 437 -19.04 -22.14 -18.31
C PHE A 437 -19.12 -22.96 -19.59
N HIS A 438 -20.33 -23.33 -19.97
CA HIS A 438 -20.63 -23.77 -21.33
C HIS A 438 -20.77 -22.56 -22.23
N PHE A 439 -20.29 -22.66 -23.47
CA PHE A 439 -20.35 -21.57 -24.45
C PHE A 439 -21.26 -21.95 -25.60
N LEU A 440 -22.27 -21.11 -25.82
CA LEU A 440 -23.11 -21.13 -27.00
C LEU A 440 -22.61 -20.06 -27.97
N ALA A 441 -22.14 -20.49 -29.14
CA ALA A 441 -21.66 -19.60 -30.20
C ALA A 441 -22.74 -19.49 -31.29
N LEU A 442 -23.36 -18.31 -31.40
CA LEU A 442 -24.46 -18.07 -32.32
C LEU A 442 -23.95 -17.32 -33.56
N PRO A 443 -24.16 -17.85 -34.79
CA PRO A 443 -23.62 -17.21 -35.98
C PRO A 443 -24.32 -15.87 -36.23
N VAL A 444 -23.52 -14.87 -36.58
CA VAL A 444 -23.98 -13.54 -36.93
C VAL A 444 -24.37 -13.48 -38.40
N GLY A 445 -25.56 -12.95 -38.70
CA GLY A 445 -26.03 -12.76 -40.07
C GLY A 445 -25.46 -11.50 -40.73
N ALA A 446 -25.75 -11.32 -42.03
CA ALA A 446 -25.20 -10.22 -42.85
C ALA A 446 -25.49 -8.80 -42.31
N LYS A 447 -26.65 -8.60 -41.65
CA LYS A 447 -27.03 -7.32 -41.03
C LYS A 447 -26.52 -7.15 -39.58
N GLY A 448 -25.65 -8.05 -39.12
CA GLY A 448 -25.19 -8.11 -37.75
C GLY A 448 -26.18 -8.77 -36.78
N GLY A 449 -25.67 -9.28 -35.66
CA GLY A 449 -26.44 -10.01 -34.65
C GLY A 449 -27.02 -11.35 -35.12
N VAL A 450 -27.79 -11.99 -34.23
CA VAL A 450 -28.30 -13.37 -34.42
C VAL A 450 -29.69 -13.44 -35.07
N SER A 451 -30.25 -12.31 -35.52
CA SER A 451 -31.64 -12.27 -35.98
C SER A 451 -31.88 -13.25 -37.13
N LEU A 452 -30.96 -13.34 -38.11
CA LEU A 452 -31.07 -14.31 -39.20
C LEU A 452 -31.10 -15.75 -38.69
N PHE A 453 -30.26 -16.08 -37.71
CA PHE A 453 -30.19 -17.41 -37.10
C PHE A 453 -31.47 -17.78 -36.36
N VAL A 454 -32.01 -16.88 -35.53
CA VAL A 454 -33.26 -17.13 -34.77
C VAL A 454 -34.45 -17.34 -35.71
N HIS A 455 -34.56 -16.54 -36.77
CA HIS A 455 -35.62 -16.75 -37.77
C HIS A 455 -35.40 -18.02 -38.59
N TYR A 456 -34.15 -18.42 -38.83
CA TYR A 456 -33.82 -19.67 -39.48
C TYR A 456 -34.24 -20.88 -38.63
N LEU A 457 -33.99 -20.83 -37.32
CA LEU A 457 -34.52 -21.81 -36.36
C LEU A 457 -36.04 -21.91 -36.45
N GLY A 458 -36.76 -20.78 -36.42
CA GLY A 458 -38.23 -20.78 -36.52
C GLY A 458 -38.75 -21.32 -37.86
N ALA A 459 -38.04 -21.05 -38.95
CA ALA A 459 -38.38 -21.59 -40.27
C ALA A 459 -38.15 -23.10 -40.34
N LEU A 460 -37.10 -23.62 -39.69
CA LEU A 460 -36.83 -25.05 -39.59
C LEU A 460 -37.85 -25.77 -38.71
N GLU A 461 -38.22 -25.20 -37.55
CA GLU A 461 -39.28 -25.74 -36.71
C GLU A 461 -40.62 -25.79 -37.46
N ASN A 462 -40.94 -24.74 -38.21
CA ASN A 462 -42.13 -24.72 -39.04
C ASN A 462 -42.07 -25.81 -40.12
N ALA A 463 -40.93 -25.98 -40.80
CA ALA A 463 -40.77 -27.05 -41.79
C ALA A 463 -40.94 -28.45 -41.16
N ALA A 464 -40.36 -28.67 -39.97
CA ALA A 464 -40.48 -29.93 -39.23
C ALA A 464 -41.94 -30.22 -38.82
N ARG A 465 -42.69 -29.22 -38.35
CA ARG A 465 -44.12 -29.34 -38.04
C ARG A 465 -44.97 -29.72 -39.26
N HIS A 466 -44.52 -29.39 -40.47
CA HIS A 466 -45.16 -29.76 -41.73
C HIS A 466 -44.58 -31.05 -42.36
N GLY A 467 -43.90 -31.89 -41.57
CA GLY A 467 -43.44 -33.22 -41.99
C GLY A 467 -42.12 -33.23 -42.79
N ALA A 468 -41.36 -32.13 -42.82
CA ALA A 468 -40.06 -32.13 -43.48
C ALA A 468 -39.04 -32.99 -42.71
N VAL A 469 -38.37 -33.92 -43.42
CA VAL A 469 -37.30 -34.75 -42.85
C VAL A 469 -35.97 -33.99 -42.89
N ALA A 470 -35.21 -34.05 -41.79
CA ALA A 470 -33.90 -33.41 -41.67
C ALA A 470 -32.93 -33.91 -42.76
N SER A 471 -32.56 -33.02 -43.67
CA SER A 471 -31.62 -33.28 -44.77
C SER A 471 -30.90 -32.00 -45.18
N SER A 472 -29.71 -32.13 -45.79
CA SER A 472 -28.94 -30.99 -46.31
C SER A 472 -29.78 -30.11 -47.25
N THR A 473 -30.58 -30.73 -48.11
CA THR A 473 -31.50 -30.06 -49.03
C THR A 473 -32.56 -29.24 -48.31
N VAL A 474 -33.17 -29.78 -47.24
CA VAL A 474 -34.18 -29.05 -46.46
C VAL A 474 -33.55 -27.87 -45.73
N PHE A 475 -32.38 -28.04 -45.13
CA PHE A 475 -31.65 -26.98 -44.44
C PHE A 475 -31.31 -25.82 -45.39
N GLN A 476 -30.66 -26.13 -46.52
CA GLN A 476 -30.27 -25.14 -47.51
C GLN A 476 -31.50 -24.42 -48.11
N ARG A 477 -32.52 -25.17 -48.54
CA ARG A 477 -33.75 -24.60 -49.10
C ARG A 477 -34.47 -23.67 -48.12
N THR A 478 -34.48 -24.03 -46.84
CA THR A 478 -35.11 -23.21 -45.79
C THR A 478 -34.36 -21.90 -45.59
N LEU A 479 -33.01 -21.94 -45.58
CA LEU A 479 -32.19 -20.74 -45.48
C LEU A 479 -32.39 -19.82 -46.70
N THR A 480 -32.33 -20.36 -47.92
CA THR A 480 -32.52 -19.59 -49.16
C THR A 480 -33.89 -18.90 -49.20
N ARG A 481 -34.96 -19.60 -48.82
CA ARG A 481 -36.31 -19.01 -48.76
C ARG A 481 -36.39 -17.89 -47.72
N LEU A 482 -35.73 -18.06 -46.57
CA LEU A 482 -35.70 -17.04 -45.53
C LEU A 482 -34.95 -15.79 -45.99
N GLU A 483 -33.77 -15.97 -46.61
CA GLU A 483 -32.96 -14.90 -47.19
C GLU A 483 -33.77 -14.07 -48.20
N GLN A 484 -34.48 -14.74 -49.12
CA GLN A 484 -35.37 -14.09 -50.08
C GLN A 484 -36.50 -13.32 -49.40
N ARG A 485 -37.20 -13.93 -48.43
CA ARG A 485 -38.32 -13.28 -47.72
C ARG A 485 -37.89 -12.06 -46.90
N ARG A 486 -36.68 -12.06 -46.34
CA ARG A 486 -36.17 -11.02 -45.45
C ARG A 486 -35.33 -9.95 -46.17
N GLY A 487 -35.03 -10.13 -47.46
CA GLY A 487 -34.11 -9.27 -48.18
C GLY A 487 -32.74 -9.21 -47.50
N VAL A 488 -32.22 -10.39 -47.11
CA VAL A 488 -30.89 -10.55 -46.51
C VAL A 488 -30.16 -11.61 -47.31
N TYR A 489 -29.03 -11.26 -47.92
CA TYR A 489 -28.27 -12.18 -48.75
C TYR A 489 -26.87 -12.38 -48.17
N LEU A 490 -26.50 -13.63 -47.90
CA LEU A 490 -25.12 -14.00 -47.61
C LEU A 490 -24.44 -14.48 -48.90
N PRO A 491 -23.29 -13.93 -49.29
CA PRO A 491 -22.59 -14.35 -50.50
C PRO A 491 -22.00 -15.76 -50.35
N GLY A 492 -22.06 -16.55 -51.43
CA GLY A 492 -21.47 -17.88 -51.63
C GLY A 492 -20.86 -18.58 -50.41
N GLU A 493 -19.57 -18.35 -50.15
CA GLU A 493 -18.83 -19.00 -49.07
C GLU A 493 -19.36 -18.65 -47.67
N GLN A 494 -19.72 -17.38 -47.43
CA GLN A 494 -20.30 -16.95 -46.15
C GLN A 494 -21.65 -17.63 -45.87
N ASN A 495 -22.47 -17.85 -46.90
CA ASN A 495 -23.73 -18.59 -46.76
C ASN A 495 -23.48 -20.04 -46.32
N ARG A 496 -22.52 -20.72 -46.95
CA ARG A 496 -22.13 -22.10 -46.59
C ARG A 496 -21.56 -22.18 -45.18
N MET A 497 -20.70 -21.23 -44.80
CA MET A 497 -20.16 -21.14 -43.45
C MET A 497 -21.27 -20.88 -42.43
N PHE A 498 -22.18 -19.94 -42.71
CA PHE A 498 -23.29 -19.59 -41.82
C PHE A 498 -24.24 -20.76 -41.64
N LEU A 499 -24.54 -21.50 -42.71
CA LEU A 499 -25.35 -22.71 -42.65
C LEU A 499 -24.72 -23.76 -41.73
N ARG A 500 -23.42 -24.08 -41.93
CA ARG A 500 -22.69 -25.02 -41.07
C ARG A 500 -22.67 -24.57 -39.62
N ALA A 501 -22.36 -23.29 -39.38
CA ALA A 501 -22.34 -22.71 -38.05
C ALA A 501 -23.73 -22.74 -37.38
N SER A 502 -24.80 -22.52 -38.14
CA SER A 502 -26.18 -22.60 -37.66
C SER A 502 -26.54 -24.02 -37.22
N LEU A 503 -26.10 -25.04 -37.96
CA LEU A 503 -26.32 -26.45 -37.58
C LEU A 503 -25.57 -26.82 -36.30
N VAL A 504 -24.33 -26.35 -36.12
CA VAL A 504 -23.58 -26.54 -34.88
C VAL A 504 -24.27 -25.83 -33.71
N ALA A 505 -24.71 -24.59 -33.91
CA ALA A 505 -25.44 -23.83 -32.89
C ALA A 505 -26.76 -24.50 -32.50
N LEU A 506 -27.50 -25.08 -33.47
CA LEU A 506 -28.71 -25.86 -33.22
C LEU A 506 -28.44 -27.08 -32.32
N GLN A 507 -27.34 -27.79 -32.55
CA GLN A 507 -26.94 -28.91 -31.70
C GLN A 507 -26.61 -28.44 -30.28
N SER A 508 -25.92 -27.30 -30.12
CA SER A 508 -25.63 -26.71 -28.81
C SER A 508 -26.88 -26.17 -28.10
N LEU A 509 -27.89 -25.70 -28.83
CA LEU A 509 -29.15 -25.23 -28.23
C LEU A 509 -29.92 -26.36 -27.53
N HIS A 510 -29.74 -27.61 -27.92
CA HIS A 510 -30.40 -28.75 -27.27
C HIS A 510 -29.99 -28.92 -25.79
N THR A 511 -28.79 -28.48 -25.42
CA THR A 511 -28.29 -28.52 -24.03
C THR A 511 -28.36 -27.16 -23.33
N TYR A 512 -28.93 -26.15 -24.00
CA TYR A 512 -29.13 -24.83 -23.42
C TYR A 512 -30.39 -24.82 -22.54
N PRO A 513 -30.30 -24.45 -21.25
CA PRO A 513 -31.35 -24.73 -20.27
C PRO A 513 -32.50 -23.72 -20.26
N LEU A 514 -32.46 -22.67 -21.08
CA LEU A 514 -33.44 -21.59 -21.07
C LEU A 514 -34.26 -21.56 -22.36
N PRO A 515 -35.56 -21.24 -22.29
CA PRO A 515 -36.44 -21.15 -23.47
C PRO A 515 -36.28 -19.82 -24.23
N PHE A 516 -35.23 -19.04 -23.96
CA PHE A 516 -34.96 -17.77 -24.60
C PHE A 516 -33.47 -17.42 -24.57
N LEU A 517 -33.04 -16.59 -25.52
CA LEU A 517 -31.71 -16.00 -25.56
C LEU A 517 -31.79 -14.56 -25.11
N VAL A 518 -30.86 -14.14 -24.26
CA VAL A 518 -30.65 -12.71 -23.93
C VAL A 518 -29.28 -12.33 -24.43
N LEU A 519 -29.21 -11.25 -25.20
CA LEU A 519 -27.99 -10.75 -25.80
C LEU A 519 -27.85 -9.26 -25.54
N MET A 520 -26.65 -8.82 -25.15
CA MET A 520 -26.34 -7.40 -25.06
C MET A 520 -26.05 -6.84 -26.46
N ARG A 521 -26.78 -5.79 -26.85
CA ARG A 521 -26.69 -5.15 -28.18
C ARG A 521 -26.12 -3.74 -28.11
N GLY A 522 -26.06 -3.15 -26.93
CA GLY A 522 -25.49 -1.83 -26.73
C GLY A 522 -25.26 -1.54 -25.26
N LEU A 523 -24.45 -0.52 -24.99
CA LEU A 523 -24.17 -0.01 -23.67
C LEU A 523 -24.11 1.51 -23.70
N SER A 524 -24.94 2.17 -22.88
CA SER A 524 -24.79 3.60 -22.59
C SER A 524 -23.98 3.75 -21.31
N LEU A 525 -22.65 3.83 -21.49
CA LEU A 525 -21.67 3.83 -20.42
C LEU A 525 -21.64 5.19 -19.70
N HIS A 526 -21.82 5.17 -18.38
CA HIS A 526 -21.72 6.31 -17.49
C HIS A 526 -20.73 5.98 -16.38
N TRP A 527 -19.47 6.34 -16.56
CA TRP A 527 -18.41 6.02 -15.62
C TRP A 527 -18.69 6.57 -14.22
N ALA A 528 -18.16 5.88 -13.21
CA ALA A 528 -17.96 6.42 -11.89
C ALA A 528 -16.51 6.20 -11.44
N ALA A 529 -15.93 7.20 -10.81
CA ALA A 529 -14.60 7.10 -10.22
C ALA A 529 -14.72 6.87 -8.72
N GLY A 530 -14.01 5.86 -8.24
CA GLY A 530 -13.69 5.67 -6.83
C GLY A 530 -12.50 6.53 -6.45
N LEU A 531 -12.75 7.54 -5.63
CA LEU A 531 -11.74 8.43 -5.09
C LEU A 531 -11.49 8.07 -3.62
N GLU A 532 -10.23 7.88 -3.28
CA GLU A 532 -9.80 7.79 -1.88
C GLU A 532 -9.41 9.18 -1.40
N MET A 533 -9.90 9.57 -0.22
CA MET A 533 -9.58 10.86 0.38
C MET A 533 -8.93 10.64 1.74
N THR A 534 -7.80 11.30 1.98
CA THR A 534 -7.07 11.17 3.24
C THR A 534 -6.67 12.52 3.80
N LYS A 535 -6.76 12.65 5.13
CA LYS A 535 -6.25 13.79 5.89
C LYS A 535 -5.30 13.27 6.96
N TYR A 536 -4.01 13.58 6.81
CA TYR A 536 -2.96 13.09 7.71
C TYR A 536 -2.07 14.25 8.19
N PRO A 537 -2.51 15.02 9.20
CA PRO A 537 -1.77 16.18 9.68
C PRO A 537 -0.41 15.82 10.30
N GLY A 538 -0.22 14.57 10.77
CA GLY A 538 1.05 14.08 11.30
C GLY A 538 2.12 13.79 10.25
N MET A 539 1.79 13.87 8.96
CA MET A 539 2.72 13.50 7.89
C MET A 539 3.95 14.42 7.83
N SER A 540 3.78 15.72 8.13
CA SER A 540 4.91 16.66 8.23
C SER A 540 5.88 16.31 9.36
N ILE A 541 5.36 15.87 10.51
CA ILE A 541 6.14 15.40 11.65
C ILE A 541 6.93 14.15 11.26
N VAL A 542 6.30 13.22 10.54
CA VAL A 542 6.94 12.00 10.05
C VAL A 542 8.08 12.33 9.07
N TYR A 543 7.88 13.24 8.12
CA TYR A 543 8.95 13.65 7.21
C TYR A 543 10.13 14.31 7.93
N PHE A 544 9.84 15.19 8.89
CA PHE A 544 10.87 15.79 9.71
C PHE A 544 11.62 14.74 10.54
N ALA A 545 10.91 13.77 11.12
CA ALA A 545 11.49 12.65 11.84
C ALA A 545 12.43 11.81 10.95
N CYS A 546 12.03 11.50 9.71
CA CYS A 546 12.88 10.79 8.77
C CYS A 546 14.17 11.56 8.44
N ALA A 547 14.06 12.87 8.19
CA ALA A 547 15.23 13.72 7.96
C ALA A 547 16.16 13.76 9.19
N LEU A 548 15.59 13.87 10.39
CA LEU A 548 16.33 13.85 11.65
C LEU A 548 17.01 12.49 11.88
N LEU A 549 16.36 11.39 11.52
CA LEU A 549 16.91 10.02 11.61
C LEU A 549 18.14 9.89 10.73
N VAL A 550 18.05 10.31 9.47
CA VAL A 550 19.17 10.30 8.51
C VAL A 550 20.33 11.15 9.04
N GLY A 551 20.04 12.37 9.50
CA GLY A 551 21.05 13.24 10.11
C GLY A 551 21.69 12.63 11.36
N GLY A 552 20.90 11.98 12.21
CA GLY A 552 21.38 11.30 13.42
C GLY A 552 22.31 10.13 13.11
N ILE A 553 21.93 9.28 12.15
CA ILE A 553 22.78 8.18 11.66
C ILE A 553 24.06 8.75 11.07
N PHE A 554 23.99 9.78 10.23
CA PHE A 554 25.18 10.42 9.65
C PHE A 554 26.17 10.88 10.72
N VAL A 555 25.71 11.59 11.76
CA VAL A 555 26.57 12.03 12.87
C VAL A 555 27.19 10.84 13.61
N LEU A 556 26.42 9.76 13.83
CA LEU A 556 26.89 8.58 14.55
C LEU A 556 28.01 7.83 13.81
N PHE A 557 27.98 7.81 12.47
CA PHE A 557 28.98 7.11 11.65
C PHE A 557 30.17 7.99 11.27
N TYR A 558 29.95 9.26 10.93
CA TYR A 558 31.00 10.12 10.34
C TYR A 558 31.65 11.10 11.32
N VAL A 559 31.15 11.23 12.55
CA VAL A 559 31.71 12.15 13.55
C VAL A 559 32.14 11.37 14.80
N PRO A 560 33.13 10.47 14.72
CA PRO A 560 33.63 9.78 15.90
C PRO A 560 34.32 10.76 16.85
N ARG A 561 34.13 10.56 18.15
CA ARG A 561 34.91 11.29 19.16
C ARG A 561 36.31 10.71 19.18
N LYS A 562 37.32 11.55 19.00
CA LYS A 562 38.74 11.21 19.20
C LYS A 562 39.32 12.10 20.28
N ARG A 563 39.99 11.52 21.27
CA ARG A 563 40.66 12.24 22.37
C ARG A 563 42.11 11.79 22.42
N ILE A 564 43.02 12.74 22.59
CA ILE A 564 44.47 12.52 22.75
C ILE A 564 44.91 13.30 23.99
N TRP A 565 45.70 12.65 24.83
CA TRP A 565 46.36 13.22 26.00
C TRP A 565 47.85 13.05 25.84
N LEU A 566 48.61 14.12 26.01
CA LEU A 566 50.08 14.09 25.99
C LEU A 566 50.62 14.63 27.31
N ALA A 567 51.65 13.97 27.81
CA ALA A 567 52.51 14.43 28.88
C ALA A 567 53.95 14.52 28.36
N VAL A 568 54.52 15.71 28.40
CA VAL A 568 55.85 16.03 27.85
C VAL A 568 56.78 16.35 29.02
N GLY A 569 57.66 15.41 29.36
CA GLY A 569 58.61 15.49 30.46
C GLY A 569 60.05 15.63 29.97
N LYS A 570 60.93 16.16 30.82
CA LYS A 570 62.36 16.29 30.51
C LYS A 570 63.09 14.96 30.72
N GLU A 571 64.02 14.62 29.83
CA GLU A 571 64.95 13.50 29.98
C GLU A 571 66.42 13.99 30.04
N PRO A 572 67.34 13.18 30.58
CA PRO A 572 68.77 13.46 30.52
C PRO A 572 69.29 13.62 29.08
N PHE A 573 70.44 14.29 28.92
CA PHE A 573 71.09 14.51 27.61
C PHE A 573 70.28 15.34 26.60
N GLY A 574 69.40 16.23 27.07
CA GLY A 574 68.65 17.15 26.20
C GLY A 574 67.55 16.48 25.37
N ARG A 575 67.10 15.29 25.80
CA ARG A 575 65.96 14.58 25.23
C ARG A 575 64.67 14.93 25.99
N THR A 576 63.54 14.67 25.35
CA THR A 576 62.21 14.89 25.90
C THR A 576 61.41 13.59 25.80
N LYS A 577 60.83 13.16 26.92
CA LYS A 577 59.92 12.02 26.99
C LYS A 577 58.49 12.45 26.72
N ILE A 578 57.84 11.81 25.77
CA ILE A 578 56.41 12.01 25.45
C ILE A 578 55.67 10.75 25.87
N ILE A 579 54.76 10.88 26.82
CA ILE A 579 53.77 9.84 27.15
C ILE A 579 52.45 10.28 26.52
N ALA A 580 51.97 9.49 25.57
CA ALA A 580 50.79 9.79 24.79
C ALA A 580 49.73 8.71 24.98
N GLY A 581 48.47 9.13 25.12
CA GLY A 581 47.34 8.20 25.19
C GLY A 581 46.15 8.70 24.39
N GLY A 582 45.36 7.77 23.88
CA GLY A 582 44.26 8.02 22.98
C GLY A 582 43.00 7.22 23.34
N ASP A 583 41.84 7.82 23.07
CA ASP A 583 40.53 7.17 23.15
C ASP A 583 39.68 7.58 21.94
N THR A 584 38.91 6.63 21.40
CA THR A 584 37.93 6.88 20.35
C THR A 584 36.59 6.22 20.67
N SER A 585 35.49 6.86 20.26
CA SER A 585 34.15 6.27 20.40
C SER A 585 33.87 5.13 19.43
N ARG A 586 34.66 5.01 18.35
CA ARG A 586 34.47 4.04 17.27
C ARG A 586 35.79 3.80 16.52
N ASP A 587 35.93 2.64 15.89
CA ASP A 587 37.01 2.28 14.97
C ASP A 587 38.39 2.52 15.58
N ILE A 588 38.68 1.76 16.64
CA ILE A 588 39.92 1.89 17.42
C ILE A 588 41.16 1.59 16.58
N GLU A 589 41.06 0.71 15.60
CA GLU A 589 42.17 0.29 14.74
C GLU A 589 42.65 1.43 13.83
N ASP A 590 41.74 2.05 13.07
CA ASP A 590 42.01 3.26 12.27
C ASP A 590 42.52 4.42 13.13
N PHE A 591 41.96 4.57 14.33
CA PHE A 591 42.42 5.59 15.26
C PHE A 591 43.85 5.31 15.76
N SER A 592 44.20 4.06 16.07
CA SER A 592 45.54 3.66 16.49
C SER A 592 46.58 3.94 15.39
N GLN A 593 46.26 3.67 14.13
CA GLN A 593 47.15 4.01 13.00
C GLN A 593 47.38 5.52 12.90
N GLN A 594 46.30 6.32 12.88
CA GLN A 594 46.40 7.79 12.86
C GLN A 594 47.14 8.33 14.09
N PHE A 595 46.93 7.72 15.26
CA PHE A 595 47.62 8.08 16.49
C PHE A 595 49.12 7.82 16.39
N GLY A 596 49.51 6.68 15.81
CA GLY A 596 50.91 6.36 15.50
C GLY A 596 51.55 7.37 14.56
N GLU A 597 50.89 7.69 13.44
CA GLU A 597 51.37 8.70 12.48
C GLU A 597 51.59 10.08 13.13
N ILE A 598 50.68 10.49 14.02
CA ILE A 598 50.83 11.76 14.76
C ILE A 598 52.08 11.71 15.65
N LEU A 599 52.36 10.59 16.32
CA LEU A 599 53.55 10.43 17.15
C LEU A 599 54.84 10.37 16.34
N GLU A 600 54.82 9.74 15.16
CA GLU A 600 55.97 9.72 14.24
C GLU A 600 56.31 11.13 13.72
N LYS A 601 55.30 11.91 13.34
CA LYS A 601 55.46 13.33 12.96
C LYS A 601 56.04 14.16 14.12
N LEU A 602 55.64 13.87 15.36
CA LEU A 602 56.21 14.49 16.55
C LEU A 602 57.68 14.11 16.74
N ALA A 603 58.02 12.83 16.60
CA ALA A 603 59.37 12.29 16.73
C ALA A 603 60.34 12.77 15.64
N GLY A 604 59.85 13.35 14.53
CA GLY A 604 60.68 13.95 13.48
C GLY A 604 60.90 13.06 12.25
N GLY A 605 60.03 12.08 12.01
CA GLY A 605 60.15 11.05 10.96
C GLY A 605 60.10 11.50 9.50
N GLU A 606 60.26 12.78 9.17
CA GLU A 606 60.35 13.22 7.77
C GLU A 606 61.77 13.15 7.18
N GLN A 607 62.81 12.93 8.02
CA GLN A 607 64.20 12.92 7.54
C GLN A 607 64.76 11.54 7.13
N ASP A 608 64.11 10.40 7.47
CA ASP A 608 64.72 9.09 7.22
C ASP A 608 64.28 8.43 5.89
N ARG A 609 63.10 8.77 5.35
CA ARG A 609 62.62 8.19 4.08
C ARG A 609 63.43 8.65 2.85
N THR A 610 64.18 9.75 2.93
CA THR A 610 65.00 10.23 1.79
C THR A 610 66.39 9.58 1.73
N GLN A 611 66.89 9.00 2.83
CA GLN A 611 68.18 8.30 2.83
C GLN A 611 68.07 6.86 2.33
N GLU A 612 66.95 6.18 2.58
CA GLU A 612 66.73 4.80 2.11
C GLU A 612 66.51 4.74 0.59
N ARG A 613 65.84 5.73 -0.01
CA ARG A 613 65.64 5.82 -1.48
C ARG A 613 66.87 6.24 -2.28
N ARG A 614 67.94 6.73 -1.63
CA ARG A 614 69.23 7.02 -2.29
C ARG A 614 70.24 5.87 -2.17
N ARG A 615 69.87 4.78 -1.48
CA ARG A 615 70.69 3.57 -1.31
C ARG A 615 70.08 2.32 -1.96
N SER A 616 68.94 2.44 -2.64
CA SER A 616 68.36 1.40 -3.50
C SER A 616 68.71 1.59 -4.96
#